data_AF-A0A090WR31-F1
#
_entry.id   AF-A0A090WR31-F1
#
_cell.length_a   1.000
_cell.length_b   1.000
_cell.length_c   1.000
_cell.angle_alpha   90.00
_cell.angle_beta   90.00
_cell.angle_gamma   90.00
#
_symmetry.space_group_name_H-M   'P 1'
#
loop_
_entity.id
_entity.type
_entity.pdbx_description
1 polymer ?
#
loop_
_entity_poly.entity_id
_entity_poly.type
_entity_poly.pdbx_seq_one_letter_code
_entity_poly.pdbx_strand_id
1 'polypeptide(L)' 'MHKLALINKEGINDEWEFTEWAHGTTGKPMGKAYQAWSAAQYISACHDLKIIKK' A
#
# COMPACT_ATOMS: atom_id res chain seq x y z
N MET A 1 4.63 -5.17 -8.41
CA MET A 1 4.49 -5.19 -6.93
C MET A 1 5.29 -4.10 -6.21
N HIS A 2 6.55 -3.80 -6.58
CA HIS A 2 7.33 -2.73 -5.92
C HIS A 2 6.65 -1.34 -5.89
N LYS A 3 6.09 -0.88 -7.01
CA LYS A 3 5.34 0.40 -7.05
C LYS A 3 4.11 0.39 -6.14
N LEU A 4 3.39 -0.72 -6.04
CA LEU A 4 2.22 -0.86 -5.17
C LEU A 4 2.60 -0.76 -3.68
N ALA A 5 3.76 -1.34 -3.32
CA ALA A 5 4.29 -1.25 -1.97
C ALA A 5 4.65 0.20 -1.58
N LEU A 6 5.27 0.96 -2.49
CA LEU A 6 5.56 2.39 -2.30
C LEU A 6 4.28 3.21 -2.12
N ILE A 7 3.28 2.99 -2.97
CA ILE A 7 1.99 3.69 -2.91
C ILE A 7 1.27 3.42 -1.58
N ASN A 8 1.28 2.17 -1.11
CA ASN A 8 0.68 1.79 0.17
C ASN A 8 1.42 2.40 1.38
N LYS A 9 2.72 2.69 1.25
CA LYS A 9 3.53 3.34 2.29
C LYS A 9 3.30 4.86 2.35
N GLU A 10 3.07 5.52 1.22
CA GLU A 10 3.03 7.00 1.14
C GLU A 10 1.88 7.62 1.96
N GLY A 11 0.65 7.13 1.80
CA GLY A 11 -0.55 7.69 2.47
C GLY A 11 -0.90 9.13 2.03
N ILE A 12 -2.07 9.63 2.45
CA ILE A 12 -2.57 10.97 2.07
C ILE A 12 -1.96 12.05 2.97
N ASN A 13 -2.03 11.85 4.29
CA ASN A 13 -1.48 12.79 5.27
C ASN A 13 -0.25 12.20 5.95
N ASP A 14 -0.36 10.95 6.38
CA ASP A 14 0.69 10.22 7.08
C ASP A 14 1.08 8.93 6.34
N GLU A 15 2.33 8.50 6.51
CA GLU A 15 2.76 7.20 6.01
C GLU A 15 1.94 6.07 6.63
N TRP A 16 1.80 4.97 5.88
CA TRP A 16 1.09 3.75 6.32
C TRP A 16 -0.40 3.92 6.60
N GLU A 17 -1.03 4.90 5.97
CA GLU A 17 -2.48 5.02 5.98
C GLU A 17 -3.18 3.89 5.23
N PHE A 18 -2.56 3.26 4.23
CA PHE A 18 -3.19 2.20 3.42
C PHE A 18 -4.54 2.64 2.83
N THR A 19 -4.48 3.46 1.79
CA THR A 19 -5.69 4.01 1.16
C THR A 19 -6.45 2.99 0.30
N GLU A 20 -7.72 3.29 0.08
CA GLU A 20 -8.59 2.48 -0.77
C GLU A 20 -8.21 2.56 -2.26
N TRP A 21 -7.82 3.75 -2.71
CA TRP A 21 -7.53 4.01 -4.12
C TRP A 21 -6.14 4.61 -4.30
N ALA A 22 -5.66 4.53 -5.54
CA ALA A 22 -4.51 5.26 -6.03
C ALA A 22 -4.85 5.83 -7.41
N HIS A 23 -4.35 7.02 -7.70
CA HIS A 23 -4.56 7.67 -8.99
C HIS A 23 -3.88 6.86 -10.11
N GLY A 24 -4.61 6.48 -11.16
CA GLY A 24 -4.15 5.53 -12.18
C GLY A 24 -2.90 5.95 -12.96
N THR A 25 -2.62 7.25 -13.06
CA THR A 25 -1.44 7.76 -13.78
C THR A 25 -0.29 8.13 -12.85
N THR A 26 -0.59 8.78 -11.72
CA THR A 26 0.44 9.34 -10.82
C THR A 26 0.78 8.40 -9.67
N GLY A 27 -0.06 7.42 -9.38
CA GLY A 27 0.07 6.53 -8.23
C GLY A 27 -0.27 7.17 -6.89
N LYS A 28 -0.66 8.46 -6.85
CA LYS A 28 -0.93 9.14 -5.58
C LYS A 28 -2.07 8.47 -4.80
N PRO A 29 -1.93 8.25 -3.49
CA PRO A 29 -2.97 7.65 -2.66
C PRO A 29 -4.22 8.55 -2.61
N MET A 30 -5.40 7.91 -2.62
CA MET A 30 -6.70 8.57 -2.70
C MET A 30 -7.78 7.78 -1.94
N GLY A 31 -8.87 8.46 -1.60
CA GLY A 31 -10.03 7.84 -0.99
C GLY A 31 -9.86 7.61 0.50
N LYS A 32 -10.54 6.58 1.04
CA LYS A 32 -10.59 6.34 2.47
C LYS A 32 -9.26 5.76 2.98
N ALA A 33 -8.73 6.34 4.06
CA ALA A 33 -7.57 5.83 4.78
C ALA A 33 -7.92 4.61 5.67
N TYR A 34 -6.87 3.97 6.18
CA TYR A 34 -6.87 2.85 7.12
C TYR A 34 -7.71 1.67 6.68
N GLN A 35 -7.60 1.31 5.40
CA GLN A 35 -8.31 0.17 4.88
C GLN A 35 -7.57 -1.13 5.16
N ALA A 36 -8.16 -1.96 6.02
CA ALA A 36 -7.58 -3.23 6.46
C ALA A 36 -7.20 -4.15 5.29
N TRP A 37 -7.99 -4.18 4.23
CA TRP A 37 -7.70 -4.99 3.04
C TRP A 37 -6.45 -4.54 2.26
N SER A 38 -6.15 -3.25 2.25
CA SER A 38 -5.00 -2.66 1.54
C SER A 38 -3.72 -2.99 2.31
N ALA A 39 -3.79 -2.91 3.64
CA ALA A 39 -2.73 -3.36 4.53
C ALA A 39 -2.47 -4.88 4.43
N ALA A 40 -3.53 -5.69 4.44
CA ALA A 40 -3.42 -7.14 4.29
C ALA A 40 -2.75 -7.52 2.96
N GLN A 41 -3.12 -6.83 1.86
CA GLN A 41 -2.55 -7.11 0.56
C GLN A 41 -1.10 -6.67 0.42
N TYR A 42 -0.71 -5.57 1.09
CA TYR A 42 0.69 -5.19 1.22
C TYR A 42 1.51 -6.30 1.90
N ILE A 43 1.01 -6.85 3.02
CA ILE A 43 1.69 -7.92 3.76
C ILE A 43 1.78 -9.19 2.90
N SER A 44 0.69 -9.58 2.22
CA SER A 44 0.68 -10.73 1.31
C SER A 44 1.75 -10.58 0.21
N ALA A 45 1.83 -9.40 -0.41
CA ALA A 45 2.85 -9.12 -1.42
C ALA A 45 4.27 -9.19 -0.85
N CYS A 46 4.49 -8.76 0.40
CA CYS A 46 5.80 -8.87 1.06
C CYS A 46 6.19 -10.33 1.34
N HIS A 47 5.23 -11.19 1.68
CA HIS A 47 5.47 -12.63 1.83
C HIS A 47 5.79 -13.30 0.49
N ASP A 48 5.02 -13.00 -0.56
CA ASP A 48 5.23 -13.55 -1.91
C ASP A 48 6.61 -13.19 -2.47
N LEU A 49 7.03 -11.95 -2.24
CA LEU A 49 8.35 -11.45 -2.64
C LEU A 49 9.48 -11.86 -1.68
N LYS A 50 9.18 -12.62 -0.61
CA LYS A 50 10.14 -13.08 0.40
C LYS A 50 10.98 -11.94 1.01
N ILE A 51 10.38 -10.75 1.14
CA ILE A 51 11.06 -9.56 1.67
C ILE A 51 11.07 -9.57 3.20
N ILE A 52 10.12 -10.28 3.81
CA ILE A 52 10.09 -10.51 5.25
C ILE A 52 10.93 -11.75 5.54
N LYS A 53 12.05 -11.57 6.25
CA LYS A 53 12.84 -12.69 6.77
C LYS A 53 12.02 -13.38 7.87
N LYS A 54 11.93 -14.70 7.76
CA LYS A 54 11.29 -15.58 8.73
C LYS A 54 12.02 -15.55 10.07
#